data_AF-A0AAW8GR08-F1
#
_entry.id   AF-A0AAW8GR08-F1
#
_cell.length_a   1.000
_cell.length_b   1.000
_cell.length_c   1.000
_cell.angle_alpha   90.00
_cell.angle_beta   90.00
_cell.angle_gamma   90.00
#
_symmetry.space_group_name_H-M   'P 1'
#
loop_
_entity.id
_entity.type
_entity.pdbx_description
1 polymer ?
#
loop_
_entity_poly.entity_id
_entity_poly.type
_entity_poly.pdbx_seq_one_letter_code
_entity_poly.pdbx_strand_id
1 'polypeptide(L)'
;MFKLNQLFVILSVLALIVGCKADDLKDADKLTKPTVNAGADQMLILPVNSITLSGTAKSELSIYEIKTKSWRQVSGPQSLTLINADSLKATAFYPTIAGTYIFELSVKDSGGRSNSDQMQVIIQAAAQSMQRAYMQQVDIVAWQYADRNQGMLIFSDLDSVSLTEVDTQLEHALTSLNSAAEFELHFAANAGGNIQTALLLLNALSAQGVPICLSESSSCHSLEQGFLLQTELPESINCSDAQSCVTALLQYIEG
;
A
#
# COMPACT_ATOMS: atom_id res chain seq x y z
N MET A 1 -32.02 71.37 -68.02
CA MET A 1 -31.97 70.41 -69.15
C MET A 1 -31.69 69.02 -68.59
N PHE A 2 -32.60 68.06 -68.84
CA PHE A 2 -32.55 66.60 -68.57
C PHE A 2 -32.41 66.13 -67.11
N LYS A 3 -32.95 65.00 -66.63
CA LYS A 3 -34.22 64.26 -66.81
C LYS A 3 -34.24 63.25 -65.63
N LEU A 4 -35.35 63.22 -64.88
CA LEU A 4 -36.04 62.16 -64.10
C LEU A 4 -35.45 60.74 -63.88
N ASN A 5 -35.90 60.10 -62.77
CA ASN A 5 -36.01 58.65 -62.39
C ASN A 5 -34.85 58.04 -61.55
N GLN A 6 -34.99 57.32 -60.43
CA GLN A 6 -36.07 56.80 -59.55
C GLN A 6 -35.49 56.67 -58.10
N LEU A 7 -36.18 57.11 -57.05
CA LEU A 7 -36.90 56.31 -56.03
C LEU A 7 -36.09 55.21 -55.28
N PHE A 8 -36.01 55.35 -53.94
CA PHE A 8 -36.16 54.35 -52.86
C PHE A 8 -35.07 54.20 -51.76
N VAL A 9 -35.60 54.27 -50.53
CA VAL A 9 -35.17 53.75 -49.21
C VAL A 9 -34.09 54.50 -48.42
N ILE A 10 -34.59 55.27 -47.45
CA ILE A 10 -33.95 55.61 -46.19
C ILE A 10 -33.77 54.31 -45.39
N LEU A 11 -32.53 53.90 -45.10
CA LEU A 11 -32.25 52.90 -44.07
C LEU A 11 -31.11 53.42 -43.18
N SER A 12 -31.51 53.99 -42.05
CA SER A 12 -30.67 54.28 -40.90
C SER A 12 -30.11 52.96 -40.35
N VAL A 13 -28.85 52.66 -40.65
CA VAL A 13 -28.13 51.55 -40.00
C VAL A 13 -27.63 52.03 -38.65
N LEU A 14 -28.39 51.65 -37.63
CA LEU A 14 -28.08 51.74 -36.22
C LEU A 14 -26.76 51.01 -35.93
N ALA A 15 -25.77 51.71 -35.37
CA ALA A 15 -24.55 51.09 -34.87
C ALA A 15 -24.89 50.17 -33.68
N LEU A 16 -24.95 48.86 -33.94
CA LEU A 16 -24.98 47.85 -32.88
C LEU A 16 -23.55 47.68 -32.35
N ILE A 17 -23.23 48.49 -31.36
CA ILE A 17 -22.15 48.25 -30.42
C ILE A 17 -22.61 47.06 -29.56
N VAL A 18 -22.41 45.83 -30.04
CA VAL A 18 -22.52 44.66 -29.17
C VAL A 18 -21.30 44.66 -28.27
N GLY A 19 -21.50 45.14 -27.05
CA GLY A 19 -20.50 45.02 -26.00
C GLY A 19 -20.20 43.55 -25.73
N CYS A 20 -19.01 43.10 -26.12
CA CYS A 20 -18.38 41.99 -25.42
C CYS A 20 -17.99 42.53 -24.05
N LYS A 21 -18.80 42.24 -23.02
CA LYS A 21 -18.31 42.33 -21.64
C LYS A 21 -17.08 41.44 -21.54
N ALA A 22 -15.97 42.00 -21.06
CA ALA A 22 -14.73 41.27 -20.77
C ALA A 22 -14.86 40.26 -19.60
N ASP A 23 -16.08 40.01 -19.11
CA ASP A 23 -16.36 39.16 -17.96
C ASP A 23 -16.48 37.66 -18.30
N ASP A 24 -16.65 37.29 -19.59
CA ASP A 24 -16.82 35.89 -20.05
C ASP A 24 -15.50 35.14 -20.34
N LEU A 25 -14.33 35.74 -20.11
CA LEU A 25 -13.04 35.08 -20.35
C LEU A 25 -12.71 33.99 -19.31
N LYS A 26 -13.41 33.95 -18.18
CA LYS A 26 -13.20 32.93 -17.14
C LYS A 26 -13.69 31.54 -17.55
N ASP A 27 -14.64 31.45 -18.49
CA ASP A 27 -15.15 30.17 -18.99
C ASP A 27 -14.30 29.61 -20.15
N ALA A 28 -13.63 30.47 -20.93
CA ALA A 28 -12.67 30.05 -21.95
C ALA A 28 -11.45 29.32 -21.35
N ASP A 29 -11.05 29.70 -20.13
CA ASP A 29 -9.92 29.08 -19.43
C ASP A 29 -10.27 27.67 -18.89
N LYS A 30 -11.56 27.36 -18.70
CA LYS A 30 -12.03 26.01 -18.37
C LYS A 30 -12.09 25.09 -19.60
N LEU A 31 -12.42 25.64 -20.77
CA LEU A 31 -12.51 24.92 -22.05
C LEU A 31 -11.15 24.64 -22.72
N THR A 32 -10.05 25.12 -22.14
CA THR A 32 -8.71 24.98 -22.72
C THR A 32 -7.73 24.23 -21.83
N LYS A 33 -8.12 23.87 -20.60
CA LYS A 33 -7.31 23.06 -19.67
C LYS A 33 -7.23 21.61 -20.13
N PRO A 34 -6.12 20.89 -19.87
CA PRO A 34 -6.03 19.47 -20.15
C PRO A 34 -7.15 18.66 -19.50
N THR A 35 -7.65 17.65 -20.21
CA THR A 35 -8.40 16.56 -19.58
C THR A 35 -7.43 15.64 -18.86
N VAL A 36 -7.74 15.32 -17.60
CA VAL A 36 -6.95 14.45 -16.73
C VAL A 36 -7.88 13.40 -16.14
N ASN A 37 -7.43 12.16 -16.08
CA ASN A 37 -8.11 11.06 -15.43
C ASN A 37 -7.08 10.29 -14.60
N ALA A 38 -7.27 10.19 -13.29
CA ALA A 38 -6.37 9.52 -12.36
C ALA A 38 -6.46 7.97 -12.44
N GLY A 39 -7.47 7.44 -13.12
CA GLY A 39 -7.78 6.03 -13.20
C GLY A 39 -9.02 5.68 -12.37
N ALA A 40 -9.44 4.43 -12.44
CA ALA A 40 -10.55 3.94 -11.64
C ALA A 40 -10.14 3.75 -10.17
N ASP A 41 -11.12 3.93 -9.28
CA ASP A 41 -10.95 3.60 -7.86
C ASP A 41 -10.59 2.12 -7.68
N GLN A 42 -9.77 1.82 -6.66
CA GLN A 42 -9.28 0.46 -6.39
C GLN A 42 -9.77 -0.03 -5.03
N MET A 43 -10.11 -1.31 -4.97
CA MET A 43 -10.37 -2.03 -3.73
C MET A 43 -9.32 -3.12 -3.57
N LEU A 44 -8.54 -3.03 -2.51
CA LEU A 44 -7.47 -3.96 -2.18
C LEU A 44 -7.72 -4.54 -0.79
N ILE A 45 -7.15 -5.70 -0.52
CA ILE A 45 -7.24 -6.37 0.78
C ILE A 45 -5.80 -6.60 1.22
N LEU A 46 -5.43 -6.22 2.45
CA LEU A 46 -4.14 -6.58 3.00
C LEU A 46 -3.98 -8.11 3.01
N PRO A 47 -2.78 -8.63 2.78
CA PRO A 47 -1.53 -7.92 2.53
C PRO A 47 -1.36 -7.32 1.12
N VAL A 48 -0.73 -6.15 1.03
CA VAL A 48 -0.44 -5.46 -0.25
C VAL A 48 0.98 -4.89 -0.25
N ASN A 49 1.81 -5.31 -1.21
CA ASN A 49 3.19 -4.82 -1.34
C ASN A 49 3.28 -3.45 -2.03
N SER A 50 2.35 -3.15 -2.94
CA SER A 50 2.31 -1.87 -3.65
C SER A 50 0.94 -1.61 -4.29
N ILE A 51 0.68 -0.33 -4.60
CA ILE A 51 -0.49 0.16 -5.32
C ILE A 51 0.00 0.73 -6.65
N THR A 52 -0.57 0.28 -7.76
CA THR A 52 -0.27 0.84 -9.08
C THR A 52 -1.22 2.00 -9.37
N LEU A 53 -0.67 3.19 -9.63
CA LEU A 53 -1.41 4.38 -10.04
C LEU A 53 -1.22 4.56 -11.55
N SER A 54 -2.31 4.62 -12.31
CA SER A 54 -2.25 4.70 -13.78
C SER A 54 -3.30 5.67 -14.29
N GLY A 55 -2.85 6.88 -14.58
CA GLY A 55 -3.69 7.93 -15.13
C GLY A 55 -3.48 8.16 -16.62
N THR A 56 -4.34 8.99 -17.19
CA THR A 56 -4.25 9.48 -18.56
C THR A 56 -4.43 11.00 -18.58
N ALA A 57 -3.83 11.64 -19.59
CA ALA A 57 -3.98 13.07 -19.78
C ALA A 57 -3.92 13.44 -21.26
N LYS A 58 -4.70 14.44 -21.65
CA LYS A 58 -4.77 14.94 -23.01
C LYS A 58 -4.98 16.45 -23.01
N SER A 59 -4.23 17.17 -23.83
CA SER A 59 -4.51 18.57 -24.12
C SER A 59 -5.79 18.69 -24.95
N GLU A 60 -6.65 19.65 -24.63
CA GLU A 60 -7.86 19.92 -25.42
C GLU A 60 -7.53 20.45 -26.82
N LEU A 61 -6.48 21.26 -26.92
CA LEU A 61 -6.01 21.81 -28.19
C LEU A 61 -4.72 21.10 -28.62
N SER A 62 -4.66 20.67 -29.87
CA SER A 62 -3.52 19.94 -30.45
C SER A 62 -2.22 20.74 -30.52
N ILE A 63 -2.30 22.08 -30.42
CA ILE A 63 -1.13 22.96 -30.36
C ILE A 63 -0.40 22.92 -29.00
N TYR A 64 -1.03 22.35 -27.97
CA TYR A 64 -0.43 22.23 -26.65
C TYR A 64 -0.10 20.77 -26.34
N GLU A 65 1.04 20.56 -25.68
CA GLU A 65 1.50 19.25 -25.25
C GLU A 65 1.49 19.16 -23.73
N ILE A 66 1.26 17.98 -23.18
CA ILE A 66 1.43 17.72 -21.76
C ILE A 66 2.92 17.81 -21.40
N LYS A 67 3.28 18.74 -20.51
CA LYS A 67 4.66 18.96 -20.09
C LYS A 67 4.95 18.36 -18.72
N THR A 68 4.11 18.62 -17.71
CA THR A 68 4.33 18.10 -16.35
C THR A 68 3.20 17.17 -15.96
N LYS A 69 3.56 16.11 -15.21
CA LYS A 69 2.63 15.21 -14.52
C LYS A 69 3.14 15.09 -13.10
N SER A 70 2.24 15.00 -12.14
CA SER A 70 2.61 14.85 -10.74
C SER A 70 1.54 14.09 -9.99
N TRP A 71 1.95 12.99 -9.37
CA TRP A 71 1.18 12.24 -8.40
C TRP A 71 1.49 12.73 -6.99
N ARG A 72 0.43 12.86 -6.19
CA ARG A 72 0.54 13.11 -4.75
C ARG A 72 -0.50 12.28 -4.00
N GLN A 73 -0.13 11.77 -2.84
CA GLN A 73 -1.10 11.30 -1.86
C GLN A 73 -1.74 12.51 -1.15
N VAL A 74 -3.04 12.67 -1.29
CA VAL A 74 -3.81 13.78 -0.69
C VAL A 74 -4.17 13.46 0.75
N SER A 75 -4.59 12.23 1.02
CA SER A 75 -4.95 11.74 2.35
C SER A 75 -4.78 10.23 2.46
N GLY A 76 -4.76 9.74 3.69
CA GLY A 76 -4.73 8.32 4.01
C GLY A 76 -4.21 8.08 5.43
N PRO A 77 -4.44 6.89 5.99
CA PRO A 77 -4.02 6.56 7.36
C PRO A 77 -2.49 6.39 7.49
N GLN A 78 -1.78 6.16 6.39
CA GLN A 78 -0.33 6.05 6.32
C GLN A 78 0.19 6.91 5.17
N SER A 79 1.31 7.61 5.34
CA SER A 79 2.00 8.26 4.22
C SER A 79 2.82 7.24 3.44
N LEU A 80 2.53 7.07 2.14
CA LEU A 80 3.21 6.12 1.28
C LEU A 80 4.27 6.79 0.40
N THR A 81 5.37 6.09 0.16
CA THR A 81 6.40 6.52 -0.79
C THR A 81 5.94 6.29 -2.23
N LEU A 82 5.98 7.33 -3.05
CA LEU A 82 5.61 7.27 -4.47
C LEU A 82 6.87 7.20 -5.35
N ILE A 83 6.95 6.19 -6.20
CA ILE A 83 7.98 6.05 -7.24
C ILE A 83 7.38 6.41 -8.59
N ASN A 84 8.17 7.11 -9.42
CA ASN A 84 7.75 7.68 -10.71
C ASN A 84 6.56 8.65 -10.58
N ALA A 85 6.53 9.43 -9.50
CA ALA A 85 5.45 10.38 -9.23
C ALA A 85 5.33 11.47 -10.32
N ASP A 86 6.33 11.66 -11.17
CA ASP A 86 6.35 12.61 -12.29
C ASP A 86 5.89 12.01 -13.64
N SER A 87 5.37 10.77 -13.63
CA SER A 87 4.87 10.03 -14.79
C SER A 87 3.35 9.83 -14.75
N LEU A 88 2.77 9.41 -15.87
CA LEU A 88 1.35 8.96 -15.91
C LEU A 88 1.15 7.65 -15.15
N LYS A 89 2.22 6.85 -14.98
CA LYS A 89 2.22 5.63 -14.17
C LYS A 89 3.17 5.81 -12.99
N ALA A 90 2.65 5.65 -11.78
CA ALA A 90 3.39 5.71 -10.53
C ALA A 90 3.06 4.48 -9.66
N THR A 91 3.88 4.24 -8.65
CA THR A 91 3.68 3.14 -7.69
C THR A 91 3.77 3.69 -6.28
N ALA A 92 2.75 3.44 -5.45
CA ALA A 92 2.81 3.68 -4.01
C ALA A 92 3.26 2.40 -3.30
N PHE A 93 4.33 2.47 -2.49
CA PHE A 93 4.94 1.29 -1.88
C PHE A 93 4.49 1.06 -0.44
N TYR A 94 4.38 -0.22 -0.08
CA TYR A 94 4.20 -0.74 1.29
C TYR A 94 3.03 -0.13 2.08
N PRO A 95 1.79 -0.14 1.54
CA PRO A 95 0.64 0.13 2.38
C PRO A 95 0.47 -0.97 3.43
N THR A 96 0.61 -0.62 4.70
CA THR A 96 0.42 -1.51 5.82
C THR A 96 -0.90 -1.24 6.53
N ILE A 97 -1.39 0.00 6.54
CA ILE A 97 -2.61 0.37 7.29
C ILE A 97 -3.85 0.30 6.40
N ALA A 98 -4.85 -0.50 6.82
CA ALA A 98 -6.16 -0.53 6.19
C ALA A 98 -6.86 0.85 6.31
N GLY A 99 -7.59 1.23 5.27
CA GLY A 99 -8.34 2.48 5.22
C GLY A 99 -8.44 3.05 3.81
N THR A 100 -8.92 4.29 3.73
CA THR A 100 -9.12 4.98 2.45
C THR A 100 -7.98 5.93 2.18
N TYR A 101 -7.32 5.72 1.04
CA TYR A 101 -6.26 6.58 0.50
C TYR A 101 -6.81 7.36 -0.70
N ILE A 102 -6.44 8.64 -0.80
CA ILE A 102 -6.78 9.49 -1.94
C ILE A 102 -5.49 9.90 -2.63
N PHE A 103 -5.37 9.62 -3.92
CA PHE A 103 -4.25 10.03 -4.77
C PHE A 103 -4.73 11.01 -5.83
N GLU A 104 -3.95 12.04 -6.09
CA GLU A 104 -4.23 13.07 -7.09
C GLU A 104 -3.17 13.05 -8.19
N LEU A 105 -3.62 13.00 -9.45
CA LEU A 105 -2.81 13.26 -10.61
C LEU A 105 -3.05 14.71 -11.06
N SER A 106 -2.00 15.53 -11.04
CA SER A 106 -1.99 16.90 -11.56
C SER A 106 -1.14 16.99 -12.81
N VAL A 107 -1.64 17.72 -13.82
CA VAL A 107 -1.01 17.84 -15.13
C VAL A 107 -0.97 19.29 -15.58
N LYS A 108 0.11 19.68 -16.26
CA LYS A 108 0.25 20.99 -16.91
C LYS A 108 0.65 20.85 -18.37
N ASP A 109 0.03 21.64 -19.24
CA ASP A 109 0.38 21.72 -20.66
C ASP A 109 1.44 22.79 -20.96
N SER A 110 1.90 22.83 -22.22
CA SER A 110 2.85 23.83 -22.72
C SER A 110 2.27 25.24 -22.82
N GLY A 111 0.95 25.39 -22.75
CA GLY A 111 0.26 26.67 -22.62
C GLY A 111 0.23 27.19 -21.18
N GLY A 112 0.72 26.41 -20.22
CA GLY A 112 0.77 26.76 -18.81
C GLY A 112 -0.51 26.45 -18.03
N ARG A 113 -1.49 25.79 -18.65
CA ARG A 113 -2.77 25.45 -18.02
C ARG A 113 -2.64 24.14 -17.27
N SER A 114 -3.34 24.05 -16.13
CA SER A 114 -3.33 22.88 -15.26
C SER A 114 -4.72 22.37 -14.95
N ASN A 115 -4.80 21.06 -14.80
CA ASN A 115 -5.97 20.35 -14.30
C ASN A 115 -5.51 19.14 -13.47
N SER A 116 -6.41 18.60 -12.66
CA SER A 116 -6.13 17.43 -11.84
C SER A 116 -7.35 16.55 -11.70
N ASP A 117 -7.11 15.29 -11.38
CA ASP A 117 -8.14 14.31 -11.03
C ASP A 117 -7.67 13.47 -9.84
N GLN A 118 -8.62 12.90 -9.11
CA GLN A 118 -8.36 12.09 -7.92
C GLN A 118 -8.92 10.68 -8.09
N MET A 119 -8.20 9.70 -7.56
CA MET A 119 -8.68 8.33 -7.41
C MET A 119 -8.66 7.91 -5.95
N GLN A 120 -9.63 7.07 -5.58
CA GLN A 120 -9.74 6.46 -4.27
C GLN A 120 -9.16 5.04 -4.28
N VAL A 121 -8.38 4.72 -3.26
CA VAL A 121 -7.94 3.34 -2.99
C VAL A 121 -8.43 2.95 -1.61
N ILE A 122 -9.34 1.99 -1.56
CA ILE A 122 -9.85 1.41 -0.32
C ILE A 122 -9.05 0.14 -0.05
N ILE A 123 -8.26 0.17 1.02
CA ILE A 123 -7.54 -1.01 1.51
C ILE A 123 -8.33 -1.57 2.69
N GLN A 124 -8.90 -2.75 2.50
CA GLN A 124 -9.54 -3.49 3.58
C GLN A 124 -8.46 -4.21 4.40
N ALA A 125 -8.73 -4.37 5.69
CA ALA A 125 -7.94 -5.29 6.50
C ALA A 125 -8.01 -6.67 5.85
N ALA A 126 -6.95 -7.47 6.04
CA ALA A 126 -7.00 -8.87 5.66
C ALA A 126 -8.29 -9.45 6.22
N ALA A 127 -9.05 -10.18 5.38
CA ALA A 127 -10.12 -10.98 5.92
C ALA A 127 -9.46 -11.86 6.98
N GLN A 128 -9.79 -11.65 8.26
CA GLN A 128 -9.51 -12.66 9.26
C GLN A 128 -10.09 -13.93 8.67
N SER A 129 -9.25 -14.89 8.35
CA SER A 129 -9.64 -16.23 7.93
C SER A 129 -10.29 -16.94 9.12
N MET A 130 -11.31 -16.33 9.73
CA MET A 130 -12.21 -17.02 10.61
C MET A 130 -13.43 -17.42 9.79
N GLN A 131 -13.34 -18.59 9.13
CA GLN A 131 -14.32 -19.67 9.39
C GLN A 131 -14.00 -21.00 8.65
N ARG A 132 -13.57 -21.98 9.45
CA ARG A 132 -14.19 -23.33 9.56
C ARG A 132 -14.12 -24.29 8.36
N ALA A 133 -12.92 -24.74 8.01
CA ALA A 133 -12.73 -26.09 7.44
C ALA A 133 -11.64 -26.93 8.11
N TYR A 134 -10.93 -26.42 9.12
CA TYR A 134 -9.96 -27.20 9.90
C TYR A 134 -10.14 -27.08 11.43
N MET A 135 -11.37 -26.86 11.90
CA MET A 135 -11.69 -27.03 13.32
C MET A 135 -11.93 -28.52 13.64
N GLN A 136 -10.94 -29.37 13.36
CA GLN A 136 -10.84 -30.71 13.93
C GLN A 136 -9.42 -31.08 14.40
N GLN A 137 -8.43 -30.22 14.19
CA GLN A 137 -7.13 -30.36 14.85
C GLN A 137 -6.88 -29.08 15.63
N VAL A 138 -6.47 -29.21 16.88
CA VAL A 138 -5.99 -28.08 17.68
C VAL A 138 -4.65 -27.71 17.04
N ASP A 139 -4.64 -26.68 16.21
CA ASP A 139 -3.40 -26.19 15.60
C ASP A 139 -2.47 -25.74 16.72
N ILE A 140 -1.29 -26.38 16.80
CA ILE A 140 -0.24 -25.99 17.74
C ILE A 140 0.40 -24.68 17.27
N VAL A 141 0.47 -24.49 15.95
CA VAL A 141 0.85 -23.24 15.29
C VAL A 141 -0.36 -22.70 14.54
N ALA A 142 -1.07 -21.76 15.15
CA ALA A 142 -2.14 -21.01 14.49
C ALA A 142 -1.58 -19.72 13.89
N TRP A 143 -2.27 -19.17 12.90
CA TRP A 143 -1.88 -17.91 12.28
C TRP A 143 -3.09 -17.02 12.00
N GLN A 144 -2.86 -15.70 12.01
CA GLN A 144 -3.83 -14.71 11.61
C GLN A 144 -3.12 -13.43 11.15
N TYR A 145 -3.77 -12.63 10.30
CA TYR A 145 -3.33 -11.26 10.06
C TYR A 145 -3.86 -10.36 11.18
N ALA A 146 -2.97 -9.56 11.75
CA ALA A 146 -3.27 -8.51 12.71
C ALA A 146 -3.37 -7.14 12.00
N ASP A 147 -3.46 -6.06 12.79
CA ASP A 147 -3.45 -4.70 12.26
C ASP A 147 -2.17 -4.42 11.48
N ARG A 148 -2.19 -3.39 10.62
CA ARG A 148 -0.98 -2.89 9.94
C ARG A 148 -0.21 -3.93 9.09
N ASN A 149 -0.89 -4.89 8.47
CA ASN A 149 -0.25 -5.92 7.64
C ASN A 149 0.73 -6.83 8.40
N GLN A 150 0.55 -6.95 9.71
CA GLN A 150 1.33 -7.84 10.58
C GLN A 150 0.76 -9.25 10.53
N GLY A 151 1.61 -10.26 10.39
CA GLY A 151 1.23 -11.67 10.49
C GLY A 151 1.50 -12.19 11.90
N MET A 152 0.47 -12.58 12.63
CA MET A 152 0.59 -13.13 13.97
C MET A 152 0.62 -14.65 13.93
N LEU A 153 1.67 -15.24 14.51
CA LEU A 153 1.81 -16.68 14.75
C LEU A 153 1.54 -16.96 16.23
N ILE A 154 0.64 -17.90 16.50
CA ILE A 154 0.17 -18.24 17.83
C ILE A 154 0.59 -19.69 18.13
N PHE A 155 1.37 -19.88 19.19
CA PHE A 155 1.89 -21.17 19.62
C PHE A 155 1.20 -21.61 20.91
N SER A 156 0.47 -22.72 20.91
CA SER A 156 -0.38 -23.09 22.05
C SER A 156 0.15 -24.18 22.97
N ASP A 157 0.71 -25.28 22.42
CA ASP A 157 1.17 -26.45 23.19
C ASP A 157 2.27 -27.21 22.43
N LEU A 158 3.48 -26.64 22.43
CA LEU A 158 4.66 -27.13 21.72
C LEU A 158 5.24 -28.42 22.32
N ASP A 159 4.91 -28.76 23.57
CA ASP A 159 5.36 -30.00 24.22
C ASP A 159 4.54 -31.22 23.78
N SER A 160 3.31 -30.99 23.31
CA SER A 160 2.40 -32.06 22.90
C SER A 160 2.73 -32.71 21.54
N VAL A 161 3.63 -32.10 20.76
CA VAL A 161 3.93 -32.51 19.38
C VAL A 161 5.43 -32.60 19.11
N SER A 162 5.80 -33.35 18.06
CA SER A 162 7.19 -33.44 17.61
C SER A 162 7.65 -32.15 16.92
N LEU A 163 8.96 -31.89 16.90
CA LEU A 163 9.53 -30.76 16.15
C LEU A 163 9.16 -30.77 14.66
N THR A 164 9.06 -31.95 14.04
CA THR A 164 8.65 -32.08 12.63
C THR A 164 7.20 -31.66 12.41
N GLU A 165 6.32 -31.92 13.37
CA GLU A 165 4.93 -31.47 13.31
C GLU A 165 4.84 -29.94 13.48
N VAL A 166 5.62 -29.37 14.42
CA VAL A 166 5.74 -27.92 14.58
C VAL A 166 6.24 -27.26 13.28
N ASP A 167 7.27 -27.84 12.65
CA ASP A 167 7.84 -27.34 11.39
C ASP A 167 6.80 -27.33 10.27
N THR A 168 6.07 -28.44 10.10
CA THR A 168 5.03 -28.57 9.08
C THR A 168 3.91 -27.54 9.28
N GLN A 169 3.41 -27.38 10.52
CA GLN A 169 2.37 -26.40 10.80
C GLN A 169 2.87 -24.96 10.64
N LEU A 170 4.14 -24.70 10.97
CA LEU A 170 4.77 -23.40 10.76
C LEU A 170 4.90 -23.08 9.26
N GLU A 171 5.36 -24.01 8.42
CA GLU A 171 5.44 -23.79 6.97
C GLU A 171 4.05 -23.46 6.37
N HIS A 172 3.01 -24.18 6.80
CA HIS A 172 1.63 -23.91 6.41
C HIS A 172 1.16 -22.52 6.85
N ALA A 173 1.55 -22.08 8.05
CA ALA A 173 1.26 -20.74 8.53
C ALA A 173 2.01 -19.66 7.72
N LEU A 174 3.30 -19.85 7.46
CA LEU A 174 4.13 -18.89 6.72
C LEU A 174 3.68 -18.72 5.27
N THR A 175 3.30 -19.81 4.60
CA THR A 175 2.74 -19.74 3.23
C THR A 175 1.44 -18.92 3.19
N SER A 176 0.63 -18.99 4.24
CA SER A 176 -0.60 -18.22 4.36
C SER A 176 -0.35 -16.74 4.71
N LEU A 177 0.75 -16.46 5.42
CA LEU A 177 1.19 -15.13 5.82
C LEU A 177 2.22 -14.47 4.85
N ASN A 178 2.40 -15.01 3.65
CA ASN A 178 3.51 -14.72 2.74
C ASN A 178 3.75 -13.24 2.34
N SER A 179 2.81 -12.34 2.64
CA SER A 179 2.89 -10.93 2.29
C SER A 179 2.72 -10.02 3.52
N ALA A 180 2.82 -10.59 4.72
CA ALA A 180 2.95 -9.84 5.95
C ALA A 180 4.21 -8.95 5.91
N ALA A 181 4.07 -7.71 6.38
CA ALA A 181 5.20 -6.78 6.47
C ALA A 181 6.12 -7.09 7.65
N GLU A 182 5.58 -7.74 8.68
CA GLU A 182 6.26 -8.17 9.91
C GLU A 182 5.54 -9.38 10.51
N PHE A 183 6.25 -10.23 11.24
CA PHE A 183 5.68 -11.37 11.97
C PHE A 183 5.67 -11.12 13.47
N GLU A 184 4.53 -11.31 14.12
CA GLU A 184 4.42 -11.30 15.58
C GLU A 184 4.37 -12.73 16.11
N LEU A 185 5.24 -13.06 17.07
CA LEU A 185 5.20 -14.35 17.75
C LEU A 185 4.46 -14.21 19.09
N HIS A 186 3.41 -15.00 19.25
CA HIS A 186 2.60 -15.08 20.45
C HIS A 186 2.63 -16.51 20.98
N PHE A 187 3.17 -16.70 22.18
CA PHE A 187 3.16 -17.98 22.86
C PHE A 187 2.07 -17.96 23.94
N ALA A 188 1.19 -18.96 23.93
CA ALA A 188 0.21 -19.14 24.99
C ALA A 188 0.90 -19.42 26.33
N ALA A 189 0.20 -19.14 27.43
CA ALA A 189 0.70 -19.47 28.76
C ALA A 189 0.99 -20.98 28.85
N ASN A 190 2.25 -21.32 29.18
CA ASN A 190 2.75 -22.70 29.21
C ASN A 190 2.71 -23.40 27.85
N ALA A 191 2.92 -22.68 26.75
CA ALA A 191 3.11 -23.30 25.44
C ALA A 191 4.28 -24.29 25.41
N GLY A 192 5.21 -24.22 26.35
CA GLY A 192 6.30 -25.18 26.49
C GLY A 192 7.35 -25.02 25.38
N GLY A 193 7.87 -26.14 24.90
CA GLY A 193 8.96 -26.20 23.95
C GLY A 193 10.31 -25.97 24.60
N ASN A 194 11.35 -25.94 23.78
CA ASN A 194 12.73 -25.81 24.27
C ASN A 194 13.61 -25.08 23.24
N ILE A 195 14.92 -25.09 23.47
CA ILE A 195 15.88 -24.44 22.59
C ILE A 195 15.84 -24.96 21.15
N GLN A 196 15.57 -26.25 20.93
CA GLN A 196 15.44 -26.80 19.58
C GLN A 196 14.18 -26.27 18.89
N THR A 197 13.08 -26.12 19.62
CA THR A 197 11.87 -25.46 19.11
C THR A 197 12.18 -24.03 18.71
N ALA A 198 12.83 -23.25 19.58
CA ALA A 198 13.18 -21.87 19.28
C ALA A 198 14.10 -21.73 18.04
N LEU A 199 15.09 -22.61 17.91
CA LEU A 199 15.99 -22.64 16.75
C LEU A 199 15.23 -23.00 15.46
N LEU A 200 14.30 -23.95 15.52
CA LEU A 200 13.43 -24.30 14.39
C LEU A 200 12.61 -23.09 13.94
N LEU A 201 11.92 -22.43 14.88
CA LEU A 201 11.08 -21.26 14.60
C LEU A 201 11.90 -20.15 13.94
N LEU A 202 13.02 -19.77 14.56
CA LEU A 202 13.87 -18.69 14.06
C LEU A 202 14.51 -19.03 12.71
N ASN A 203 14.88 -20.29 12.47
CA ASN A 203 15.43 -20.71 11.18
C ASN A 203 14.37 -20.56 10.07
N ALA A 204 13.16 -21.08 10.29
CA ALA A 204 12.07 -20.99 9.33
C ALA A 204 11.64 -19.55 9.05
N LEU A 205 11.60 -18.70 10.09
CA LEU A 205 11.27 -17.28 9.97
C LEU A 205 12.37 -16.48 9.26
N SER A 206 13.65 -16.78 9.54
CA SER A 206 14.78 -16.12 8.87
C SER A 206 14.76 -16.30 7.35
N ALA A 207 14.23 -17.42 6.86
CA ALA A 207 14.10 -17.68 5.43
C ALA A 207 13.12 -16.71 4.73
N GLN A 208 12.15 -16.15 5.47
CA GLN A 208 11.13 -15.25 4.91
C GLN A 208 11.67 -13.83 4.67
N GLY A 209 12.76 -13.43 5.34
CA GLY A 209 13.28 -12.05 5.26
C GLY A 209 12.32 -10.98 5.79
N VAL A 210 11.39 -11.39 6.66
CA VAL A 210 10.37 -10.54 7.29
C VAL A 210 10.80 -10.28 8.74
N PRO A 211 10.74 -9.03 9.24
CA PRO A 211 11.06 -8.72 10.64
C PRO A 211 10.17 -9.48 11.62
N ILE A 212 10.74 -9.89 12.76
CA ILE A 212 10.05 -10.66 13.80
C ILE A 212 9.90 -9.81 15.06
N CYS A 213 8.67 -9.68 15.55
CA CYS A 213 8.32 -8.97 16.77
C CYS A 213 7.86 -9.99 17.81
N LEU A 214 8.22 -9.80 19.08
CA LEU A 214 7.62 -10.56 20.18
C LEU A 214 6.46 -9.76 20.74
N SER A 215 5.33 -10.41 21.03
CA SER A 215 4.13 -9.74 21.54
C SER A 215 4.35 -8.88 22.80
N GLU A 216 5.36 -9.22 23.62
CA GLU A 216 5.72 -8.47 24.83
C GLU A 216 6.80 -7.40 24.60
N SER A 217 7.40 -7.32 23.41
CA SER A 217 8.43 -6.33 23.06
C SER A 217 7.91 -5.31 22.05
N SER A 218 8.18 -4.02 22.29
CA SER A 218 7.91 -2.97 21.29
C SER A 218 8.95 -2.92 20.16
N SER A 219 9.94 -3.82 20.17
CA SER A 219 11.00 -3.93 19.16
C SER A 219 10.76 -5.14 18.26
N CYS A 220 11.01 -4.96 16.97
CA CYS A 220 11.04 -6.01 15.97
C CYS A 220 12.48 -6.20 15.49
N HIS A 221 12.85 -7.46 15.26
CA HIS A 221 14.19 -7.90 14.93
C HIS A 221 14.23 -8.37 13.47
N SER A 222 15.11 -7.80 12.65
CA SER A 222 15.34 -8.28 11.29
C SER A 222 16.31 -9.45 11.30
N LEU A 223 15.87 -10.62 10.84
CA LEU A 223 16.76 -11.78 10.65
C LEU A 223 17.26 -11.83 9.21
N GLU A 224 18.57 -11.97 9.00
CA GLU A 224 19.12 -12.26 7.68
C GLU A 224 18.88 -13.75 7.31
N GLN A 225 18.81 -14.06 6.01
CA GLN A 225 18.60 -15.45 5.57
C GLN A 225 19.77 -16.35 5.99
N GLY A 226 19.44 -17.50 6.60
CA GLY A 226 20.45 -18.48 7.03
C GLY A 226 21.28 -18.01 8.23
N PHE A 227 20.80 -17.03 8.99
CA PHE A 227 21.54 -16.40 10.07
C PHE A 227 21.99 -17.39 11.16
N LEU A 228 21.15 -18.36 11.53
CA LEU A 228 21.51 -19.40 12.51
C LEU A 228 22.57 -20.41 12.01
N LEU A 229 22.85 -20.44 10.71
CA LEU A 229 23.95 -21.25 10.13
C LEU A 229 25.29 -20.50 10.15
N GLN A 230 25.26 -19.18 10.42
CA GLN A 230 26.43 -18.30 10.37
C GLN A 230 26.89 -17.83 11.76
N THR A 231 26.08 -17.99 12.80
CA THR A 231 26.42 -17.64 14.18
C THR A 231 26.85 -18.87 14.98
N GLU A 232 28.03 -18.83 15.61
CA GLU A 232 28.35 -19.76 16.69
C GLU A 232 27.39 -19.47 17.86
N LEU A 233 26.40 -20.35 18.03
CA LEU A 233 25.48 -20.29 19.16
C LEU A 233 26.29 -20.42 20.47
N PRO A 234 25.93 -19.69 21.54
CA PRO A 234 26.60 -19.82 22.82
C PRO A 234 26.52 -21.26 23.33
N GLU A 235 27.58 -21.74 24.00
CA GLU A 235 27.63 -23.08 24.59
C GLU A 235 26.47 -23.35 25.57
N SER A 236 25.89 -22.28 26.15
CA SER A 236 24.67 -22.35 26.94
C SER A 236 23.81 -21.10 26.76
N ILE A 237 22.57 -21.30 26.33
CA ILE A 237 21.51 -20.30 26.39
C ILE A 237 20.63 -20.65 27.58
N ASN A 238 20.49 -19.70 28.53
CA ASN A 238 19.63 -19.91 29.70
C ASN A 238 18.18 -19.59 29.33
N CYS A 239 17.40 -20.62 29.04
CA CYS A 239 15.97 -20.52 28.77
C CYS A 239 15.25 -21.81 29.19
N SER A 240 13.96 -21.69 29.50
CA SER A 240 13.14 -22.78 30.03
C SER A 240 12.04 -23.26 29.08
N ASP A 241 11.71 -22.45 28.07
CA ASP A 241 10.62 -22.68 27.12
C ASP A 241 10.95 -21.99 25.78
N ALA A 242 10.15 -22.24 24.75
CA ALA A 242 10.40 -21.69 23.42
C ALA A 242 10.40 -20.15 23.41
N GLN A 243 9.50 -19.49 24.16
CA GLN A 243 9.43 -18.02 24.20
C GLN A 243 10.69 -17.40 24.80
N SER A 244 11.13 -17.87 25.97
CA SER A 244 12.35 -17.41 26.63
C SER A 244 13.60 -17.73 25.81
N CYS A 245 13.62 -18.88 25.12
CA CYS A 245 14.72 -19.23 24.23
C CYS A 245 14.78 -18.33 22.99
N VAL A 246 13.64 -18.05 22.34
CA VAL A 246 13.57 -17.10 21.22
C VAL A 246 14.01 -15.71 21.66
N THR A 247 13.54 -15.25 22.81
CA THR A 247 13.92 -13.94 23.37
C THR A 247 15.42 -13.85 23.63
N ALA A 248 15.99 -14.85 24.29
CA ALA A 248 17.42 -14.89 24.59
C ALA A 248 18.28 -14.96 23.31
N LEU A 249 17.83 -15.73 22.31
CA LEU A 249 18.49 -15.81 21.01
C LEU A 249 18.45 -14.46 20.30
N LEU A 250 17.29 -13.80 20.21
CA LEU A 250 17.17 -12.48 19.57
C LEU A 250 18.01 -11.40 20.28
N GLN A 251 18.06 -11.41 21.61
CA GLN A 251 18.92 -10.49 22.37
C GLN A 251 20.40 -10.72 22.10
N TYR A 252 20.85 -11.98 22.04
CA TYR A 252 22.23 -12.31 21.72
C TYR A 252 22.64 -11.83 20.32
N ILE A 253 21.69 -11.79 19.39
CA ILE A 253 21.91 -11.37 18.01
C ILE A 253 22.14 -9.85 17.90
N GLU A 254 21.53 -9.05 18.78
CA GLU A 254 21.62 -7.59 18.72
C GLU A 254 22.83 -6.99 19.44
N GLY A 255 23.43 -7.72 20.40
CA GLY A 255 24.59 -7.26 21.18
C GLY A 255 24.21 -6.47 22.43
#